data_AF-A0A8H3A7R0-F1
#
_entry.id   AF-A0A8H3A7R0-F1
#
_cell.length_a   1.000
_cell.length_b   1.000
_cell.length_c   1.000
_cell.angle_alpha   90.00
_cell.angle_beta   90.00
_cell.angle_gamma   90.00
#
_symmetry.space_group_name_H-M   'P 1'
#
loop_
_entity.id
_entity.type
_entity.pdbx_description
1 polymer ?
#
loop_
_entity_poly.entity_id
_entity_poly.type
_entity_poly.pdbx_seq_one_letter_code
_entity_poly.pdbx_strand_id
1 'polypeptide(L)'
;MSNSTITSLASLHSLLDGALQSDSGTLALDILETAKQHSNQLGLVIFGLLIARCIYPVFKRSITFRELGGPKPESVLWGDEALLFRVESSLATHEELLNTYGSVCKIKGMLGEDRLWIADPRAMNDIILKAYDSFHEPEPFMAWHRLTTGNHLLTTHGHKHKMQRKILNPVFTAKHMRNYSDFYYHCPSARGYYSFKGPS
;
A
#
# COMPACT_ATOMS: atom_id res chain seq x y z
N MET A 1 33.62 6.26 -33.56
CA MET A 1 32.29 5.71 -33.27
C MET A 1 31.23 6.81 -33.37
N SER A 2 30.94 7.36 -34.56
CA SER A 2 29.92 8.43 -34.71
C SER A 2 29.06 8.35 -35.98
N ASN A 3 29.09 7.24 -36.72
CA ASN A 3 28.45 7.15 -38.03
C ASN A 3 26.99 6.66 -37.97
N SER A 4 26.56 6.06 -36.85
CA SER A 4 25.21 5.51 -36.66
C SER A 4 24.18 6.51 -36.14
N THR A 5 24.62 7.55 -35.41
CA THR A 5 23.73 8.60 -34.90
C THR A 5 23.37 9.62 -35.98
N ILE A 6 24.32 9.94 -36.86
CA ILE A 6 24.11 10.89 -37.96
C ILE A 6 23.19 10.29 -39.04
N THR A 7 23.28 8.98 -39.28
CA THR A 7 22.38 8.26 -40.19
C THR A 7 20.95 8.16 -39.63
N SER A 8 20.79 7.95 -38.32
CA SER A 8 19.48 7.97 -37.65
C SER A 8 18.79 9.33 -37.69
N LEU A 9 19.56 10.41 -37.57
CA LEU A 9 19.02 11.78 -37.62
C LEU A 9 18.62 12.17 -39.05
N ALA A 10 19.43 11.79 -40.04
CA ALA A 10 19.09 11.99 -41.46
C ALA A 10 17.83 11.20 -41.87
N SER A 11 17.67 9.97 -41.38
CA SER A 11 16.44 9.18 -41.63
C SER A 11 15.20 9.76 -40.96
N LEU A 12 15.36 10.39 -39.79
CA LEU A 12 14.26 11.09 -39.11
C LEU A 12 13.85 12.36 -39.85
N HIS A 13 14.81 13.09 -40.43
CA HIS A 13 14.51 14.29 -41.20
C HIS A 13 13.79 13.96 -42.51
N SER A 14 14.21 12.91 -43.21
CA SER A 14 13.49 12.43 -44.42
C SER A 14 12.10 11.89 -44.12
N LEU A 15 11.89 11.30 -42.93
CA LEU A 15 10.57 10.86 -42.46
C LEU A 15 9.66 12.04 -42.12
N LEU A 16 10.23 13.13 -41.59
CA LEU A 16 9.49 14.35 -41.27
C LEU A 16 9.07 15.12 -42.52
N ASP A 17 9.95 15.21 -43.52
CA ASP A 17 9.64 15.85 -44.81
C ASP A 17 8.62 15.02 -45.62
N GLY A 18 8.68 13.68 -45.54
CA GLY A 18 7.64 12.81 -46.12
C GLY A 18 6.29 12.91 -45.41
N ALA A 19 6.27 13.17 -44.10
CA ALA A 19 5.06 13.34 -43.31
C ALA A 19 4.34 14.68 -43.55
N LEU A 20 5.06 15.72 -43.99
CA LEU A 20 4.50 17.04 -44.27
C LEU A 20 3.83 17.17 -45.65
N GLN A 21 4.03 16.19 -46.53
CA GLN A 21 3.60 16.26 -47.94
C GLN A 21 2.43 15.32 -48.29
N SER A 22 1.98 14.47 -47.36
CA SER A 22 0.99 13.42 -47.60
C SER A 22 -0.39 13.76 -47.02
N ASP A 23 -1.41 13.58 -47.84
CA ASP A 23 -2.82 13.91 -47.62
C ASP A 23 -3.37 13.28 -46.31
N SER A 24 -4.09 14.07 -45.52
CA SER A 24 -4.40 13.79 -44.10
C SER A 24 -5.18 12.48 -43.83
N GLY A 25 -5.83 11.91 -44.85
CA GLY A 25 -6.56 10.63 -44.76
C GLY A 25 -5.69 9.37 -44.91
N THR A 26 -4.58 9.43 -45.65
CA THR A 26 -3.67 8.28 -45.84
C THR A 26 -2.73 8.13 -44.65
N LEU A 27 -2.35 9.23 -44.00
CA LEU A 27 -1.57 9.22 -42.75
C LEU A 27 -2.27 8.47 -41.62
N ALA A 28 -3.59 8.64 -41.46
CA ALA A 28 -4.33 7.96 -40.41
C ALA A 28 -4.36 6.43 -40.60
N LEU A 29 -4.47 5.97 -41.85
CA LEU A 29 -4.46 4.55 -42.18
C LEU A 29 -3.05 3.96 -42.09
N ASP A 30 -2.03 4.70 -42.52
CA ASP A 30 -0.62 4.26 -42.48
C ASP A 30 -0.08 4.21 -41.04
N ILE A 31 -0.47 5.16 -40.18
CA ILE A 31 -0.21 5.12 -38.74
C ILE A 31 -0.93 3.93 -38.08
N LEU A 32 -2.17 3.64 -38.48
CA LEU A 32 -2.95 2.53 -37.93
C LEU A 32 -2.36 1.17 -38.37
N GLU A 33 -1.92 1.06 -39.61
CA GLU A 33 -1.30 -0.14 -40.18
C GLU A 33 0.09 -0.39 -39.59
N THR A 34 0.89 0.67 -39.41
CA THR A 34 2.20 0.63 -38.74
C THR A 34 2.07 0.32 -37.24
N ALA A 35 1.05 0.86 -36.56
CA ALA A 35 0.76 0.55 -35.16
C ALA A 35 0.29 -0.90 -34.98
N LYS A 36 -0.45 -1.44 -35.94
CA LYS A 36 -0.86 -2.86 -35.97
C LYS A 36 0.34 -3.79 -36.20
N GLN A 37 1.25 -3.41 -37.10
CA GLN A 37 2.47 -4.17 -37.44
C GLN A 37 3.48 -4.24 -36.27
N HIS A 38 3.62 -3.15 -35.51
CA HIS A 38 4.54 -3.06 -34.36
C HIS A 38 3.86 -3.22 -33.00
N SER A 39 2.61 -3.67 -32.96
CA SER A 39 1.79 -3.84 -31.74
C SER A 39 2.53 -4.60 -30.61
N ASN A 40 3.28 -5.65 -30.95
CA ASN A 40 4.06 -6.43 -29.98
C ASN A 40 5.24 -5.63 -29.38
N GLN A 41 5.92 -4.81 -30.19
CA GLN A 41 7.06 -3.99 -29.75
C GLN A 41 6.59 -2.84 -28.87
N LEU A 42 5.47 -2.20 -29.25
CA LEU A 42 4.83 -1.17 -28.43
C LEU A 42 4.34 -1.75 -27.10
N GLY A 43 3.78 -2.96 -27.12
CA GLY A 43 3.40 -3.71 -25.92
C GLY A 43 4.58 -3.96 -24.98
N LEU A 44 5.73 -4.40 -25.49
CA LEU A 44 6.94 -4.62 -24.69
C LEU A 44 7.48 -3.33 -24.06
N VAL A 45 7.47 -2.22 -24.81
CA VAL A 45 7.92 -0.91 -24.29
C VAL A 45 6.99 -0.41 -23.19
N ILE A 46 5.67 -0.48 -23.41
CA ILE A 46 4.68 -0.08 -22.39
C ILE A 46 4.82 -0.97 -21.15
N PHE A 47 4.98 -2.28 -21.33
CA PHE A 47 5.16 -3.22 -20.23
C PHE A 47 6.45 -2.95 -19.44
N GLY A 48 7.56 -2.67 -20.13
CA GLY A 48 8.82 -2.28 -19.50
C GLY A 48 8.69 -0.96 -18.72
N LEU A 49 7.97 0.02 -19.26
CA LEU A 49 7.73 1.32 -18.60
C LEU A 49 6.83 1.16 -17.37
N LEU A 50 5.81 0.30 -17.45
CA LEU A 50 4.96 -0.06 -16.31
C LEU A 50 5.75 -0.79 -15.22
N ILE A 51 6.59 -1.77 -15.59
CA ILE A 51 7.47 -2.47 -14.66
C ILE A 51 8.43 -1.49 -13.98
N ALA A 52 9.12 -0.63 -14.74
CA ALA A 52 10.04 0.36 -14.21
C ALA A 52 9.33 1.31 -13.23
N ARG A 53 8.11 1.75 -13.59
CA ARG A 53 7.27 2.59 -12.73
C ARG A 53 6.87 1.88 -11.43
N CYS A 54 6.60 0.58 -11.46
CA CYS A 54 6.31 -0.22 -10.26
C CYS A 54 7.55 -0.50 -9.41
N ILE A 55 8.71 -0.76 -10.02
CA ILE A 55 9.96 -1.09 -9.31
C ILE A 55 10.61 0.15 -8.71
N TYR A 56 10.54 1.31 -9.38
CA TYR A 56 11.16 2.56 -8.93
C TYR A 56 10.83 2.95 -7.47
N PRO A 57 9.56 3.00 -7.01
CA PRO A 57 9.25 3.36 -5.63
C PRO A 57 9.73 2.31 -4.63
N VAL A 58 9.67 1.02 -4.98
CA VAL A 58 10.13 -0.08 -4.12
C VAL A 58 11.64 0.01 -3.92
N PHE A 59 12.38 0.24 -5.00
CA PHE A 59 13.84 0.37 -4.95
C PHE A 59 14.27 1.62 -4.17
N LYS A 60 13.61 2.76 -4.39
CA LYS A 60 13.88 4.01 -3.65
C LYS A 60 13.62 3.87 -2.15
N ARG A 61 12.51 3.22 -1.77
CA ARG A 61 12.22 2.90 -0.36
C ARG A 61 13.29 1.99 0.23
N SER A 62 13.71 0.97 -0.51
CA SER A 62 14.73 0.03 -0.05
C SER A 62 16.05 0.72 0.27
N ILE A 63 16.50 1.65 -0.60
CA ILE A 63 17.72 2.44 -0.36
C ILE A 63 17.59 3.31 0.89
N THR A 64 16.45 3.96 1.09
CA THR A 64 16.23 4.89 2.22
C THR A 64 16.29 4.17 3.57
N PHE A 65 15.81 2.92 3.63
CA PHE A 65 15.81 2.12 4.86
C PHE A 65 16.98 1.11 4.94
N ARG A 66 18.07 1.33 4.20
CA ARG A 66 19.26 0.44 4.25
C ARG A 66 19.97 0.46 5.60
N GLU A 67 19.95 1.61 6.27
CA GLU A 67 20.64 1.80 7.56
C GLU A 67 19.87 1.22 8.74
N LEU A 68 18.57 0.96 8.58
CA LEU A 68 17.76 0.33 9.62
C LEU A 68 17.95 -1.19 9.62
N GLY A 69 18.29 -1.70 10.80
CA GLY A 69 18.27 -3.13 11.10
C GLY A 69 16.87 -3.72 10.96
N GLY A 70 16.81 -5.00 10.63
CA GLY A 70 15.56 -5.72 10.49
C GLY A 70 15.77 -7.22 10.42
N PRO A 71 14.77 -8.02 10.84
CA PRO A 71 14.82 -9.47 10.72
C PRO A 71 15.02 -9.90 9.25
N LYS A 72 15.76 -10.99 9.08
CA LYS A 72 15.91 -11.61 7.76
C LYS A 72 14.55 -12.24 7.41
N PRO A 73 13.95 -11.92 6.25
CA PRO A 73 12.65 -12.46 5.88
C PRO A 73 12.72 -13.98 5.76
N GLU A 74 11.80 -14.69 6.42
CA GLU A 74 11.69 -16.15 6.28
C GLU A 74 11.25 -16.55 4.85
N SER A 75 10.46 -15.69 4.20
CA SER A 75 9.98 -15.90 2.84
C SER A 75 10.18 -14.66 1.98
N VAL A 76 10.82 -14.83 0.82
CA VAL A 76 11.09 -13.74 -0.14
C VAL A 76 9.79 -13.12 -0.67
N LEU A 77 8.73 -13.93 -0.79
CA LEU A 77 7.49 -13.55 -1.47
C LEU A 77 6.42 -13.01 -0.50
N TRP A 78 6.32 -13.59 0.71
CA TRP A 78 5.32 -13.20 1.74
C TRP A 78 5.91 -12.35 2.88
N GLY A 79 7.23 -12.25 2.98
CA GLY A 79 7.90 -11.49 4.04
C GLY A 79 7.72 -12.11 5.43
N ASP A 80 8.07 -11.31 6.44
CA ASP A 80 7.91 -11.62 7.87
C ASP A 80 6.59 -11.04 8.44
N GLU A 81 5.92 -10.21 7.65
CA GLU A 81 4.65 -9.58 8.03
C GLU A 81 3.55 -10.59 8.41
N ALA A 82 3.50 -11.75 7.75
CA ALA A 82 2.53 -12.79 8.06
C ALA A 82 2.68 -13.37 9.48
N LEU A 83 3.88 -13.29 10.07
CA LEU A 83 4.13 -13.73 11.45
C LEU A 83 3.61 -12.71 12.47
N LEU A 84 3.70 -11.41 12.16
CA LEU A 84 3.13 -10.34 12.98
C LEU A 84 1.60 -10.44 13.10
N PHE A 85 0.92 -10.84 12.04
CA PHE A 85 -0.53 -10.97 12.02
C PHE A 85 -1.06 -12.30 12.57
N ARG A 86 -0.17 -13.22 12.97
CA ARG A 86 -0.56 -14.51 13.51
C ARG A 86 -0.92 -14.35 15.00
N VAL A 87 -2.21 -14.44 15.32
CA VAL A 87 -2.75 -14.11 16.66
C VAL A 87 -1.99 -14.80 17.79
N GLU A 88 -1.65 -16.08 17.62
CA GLU A 88 -1.00 -16.90 18.65
C GLU A 88 0.45 -16.51 18.94
N SER A 89 1.22 -16.10 17.93
CA SER A 89 2.65 -15.77 18.07
C SER A 89 2.96 -14.27 18.04
N SER A 90 1.98 -13.44 17.66
CA SER A 90 2.18 -12.00 17.40
C SER A 90 2.89 -11.29 18.55
N LEU A 91 2.43 -11.45 19.79
CA LEU A 91 3.02 -10.77 20.95
C LEU A 91 4.47 -11.16 21.18
N ALA A 92 4.80 -12.44 21.13
CA ALA A 92 6.16 -12.93 21.29
C ALA A 92 7.09 -12.37 20.20
N THR A 93 6.61 -12.32 18.95
CA THR A 93 7.37 -11.72 17.84
C THR A 93 7.61 -10.22 18.06
N HIS A 94 6.62 -9.47 18.55
CA HIS A 94 6.79 -8.04 18.85
C HIS A 94 7.81 -7.80 19.97
N GLU A 95 7.79 -8.63 21.02
CA GLU A 95 8.77 -8.56 22.11
C GLU A 95 10.19 -8.90 21.64
N GLU A 96 10.34 -9.95 20.83
CA GLU A 96 11.63 -10.34 20.25
C GLU A 96 12.21 -9.22 19.37
N LEU A 97 11.37 -8.60 18.53
CA LEU A 97 11.77 -7.48 17.69
C LEU A 97 12.20 -6.27 18.51
N LEU A 98 11.45 -5.95 19.57
CA LEU A 98 11.79 -4.85 20.48
C LEU A 98 13.11 -5.10 21.20
N ASN A 99 13.35 -6.32 21.67
CA ASN A 99 14.57 -6.70 22.39
C ASN A 99 15.80 -6.74 21.46
N THR A 100 15.63 -7.13 20.20
CA THR A 100 16.75 -7.34 19.27
C THR A 100 17.12 -6.06 18.51
N TYR A 101 16.12 -5.31 18.02
CA TYR A 101 16.33 -4.15 17.14
C TYR A 101 15.97 -2.82 17.81
N GLY A 102 15.30 -2.86 18.96
CA GLY A 102 14.89 -1.66 19.68
C GLY A 102 13.57 -1.08 19.19
N SER A 103 13.41 0.23 19.37
CA SER A 103 12.14 0.95 19.20
C SER A 103 11.68 1.09 17.74
N VAL A 104 12.58 0.94 16.78
CA VAL A 104 12.32 1.12 15.35
C VAL A 104 13.09 0.06 14.56
N CYS A 105 12.39 -0.72 13.75
CA CYS A 105 13.02 -1.72 12.89
C CYS A 105 12.34 -1.78 11.53
N LYS A 106 13.07 -2.31 10.54
CA LYS A 106 12.56 -2.53 9.20
C LYS A 106 12.04 -3.95 9.08
N ILE A 107 10.82 -4.12 8.57
CA ILE A 107 10.21 -5.42 8.33
C ILE A 107 9.89 -5.56 6.85
N LYS A 108 10.10 -6.76 6.31
CA LYS A 108 9.74 -7.10 4.93
C LYS A 108 8.28 -7.52 4.86
N GLY A 109 7.49 -6.75 4.13
CA GLY A 109 6.10 -7.07 3.80
C GLY A 109 5.98 -7.95 2.56
N MET A 110 4.73 -8.13 2.13
CA MET A 110 4.43 -8.87 0.89
C MET A 110 5.18 -8.29 -0.32
N LEU A 111 5.63 -9.16 -1.23
CA LEU A 111 6.41 -8.81 -2.43
C LEU A 111 7.75 -8.09 -2.14
N GLY A 112 8.30 -8.26 -0.94
CA GLY A 112 9.62 -7.72 -0.57
C GLY A 112 9.62 -6.21 -0.28
N GLU A 113 8.43 -5.62 -0.10
CA GLU A 113 8.27 -4.23 0.30
C GLU A 113 8.94 -3.98 1.66
N ASP A 114 9.74 -2.92 1.75
CA ASP A 114 10.31 -2.47 3.02
C ASP A 114 9.28 -1.64 3.79
N ARG A 115 8.89 -2.11 4.98
CA ARG A 115 7.98 -1.43 5.90
C ARG A 115 8.68 -1.08 7.20
N LEU A 116 8.23 0.02 7.81
CA LEU A 116 8.78 0.50 9.07
C LEU A 116 7.88 0.05 10.21
N TRP A 117 8.45 -0.67 11.17
CA TRP A 117 7.81 -1.02 12.42
C TRP A 117 8.31 -0.10 13.53
N ILE A 118 7.38 0.49 14.26
CA ILE A 118 7.63 1.53 15.27
C ILE A 118 6.92 1.11 16.55
N ALA A 119 7.69 0.98 17.63
CA ALA A 119 7.19 0.65 18.96
C ALA A 119 7.32 1.83 19.96
N ASP A 120 7.88 2.97 19.54
CA ASP A 120 7.96 4.16 20.39
C ASP A 120 6.59 4.85 20.54
N PRO A 121 6.02 4.95 21.77
CA PRO A 121 4.75 5.61 21.99
C PRO A 121 4.75 7.10 21.62
N ARG A 122 5.91 7.78 21.71
CA ARG A 122 6.01 9.21 21.36
C ARG A 122 5.92 9.39 19.84
N ALA A 123 6.71 8.62 19.09
CA ALA A 123 6.63 8.60 17.63
C ALA A 123 5.24 8.19 17.14
N MET A 124 4.64 7.17 17.74
CA MET A 124 3.31 6.69 17.37
C MET A 124 2.22 7.76 17.60
N ASN A 125 2.27 8.48 18.72
CA ASN A 125 1.35 9.57 18.99
C ASN A 125 1.46 10.68 17.93
N ASP A 126 2.69 11.10 17.60
CA ASP A 126 2.93 12.12 16.58
C ASP A 126 2.45 11.66 15.18
N ILE A 127 2.70 10.40 14.82
CA ILE A 127 2.26 9.82 13.54
C ILE A 127 0.73 9.77 13.45
N ILE A 128 0.07 9.24 14.48
CA ILE A 128 -1.38 9.02 14.49
C ILE A 128 -2.15 10.34 14.59
N LEU A 129 -1.71 11.28 15.43
CA LEU A 129 -2.47 12.51 15.71
C LEU A 129 -2.07 13.67 14.80
N LYS A 130 -0.77 13.92 14.60
CA LYS A 130 -0.28 15.13 13.91
C LYS A 130 -0.08 14.90 12.42
N ALA A 131 0.33 13.70 12.04
CA ALA A 131 0.71 13.40 10.68
C ALA A 131 -0.32 12.54 9.92
N TYR A 132 -1.56 12.47 10.43
CA TYR A 132 -2.66 11.75 9.79
C TYR A 132 -2.86 12.12 8.31
N ASP A 133 -2.73 13.40 7.94
CA ASP A 133 -2.88 13.85 6.55
C ASP A 133 -1.65 13.51 5.66
N SER A 134 -0.49 13.25 6.26
CA SER A 134 0.76 12.94 5.54
C SER A 134 1.01 11.44 5.39
N PHE A 135 0.54 10.63 6.34
CA PHE A 135 0.65 9.17 6.30
C PHE A 135 -0.67 8.57 5.79
N HIS A 136 -0.81 8.50 4.47
CA HIS A 136 -1.94 7.78 3.89
C HIS A 136 -1.75 6.27 4.02
N GLU A 137 -2.82 5.56 4.38
CA GLU A 137 -2.81 4.10 4.38
C GLU A 137 -2.48 3.56 2.98
N PRO A 138 -1.78 2.43 2.88
CA PRO A 138 -1.39 1.89 1.58
C PRO A 138 -2.62 1.64 0.70
N GLU A 139 -2.63 2.20 -0.51
CA GLU A 139 -3.71 2.01 -1.49
C GLU A 139 -4.13 0.54 -1.70
N PRO A 140 -3.22 -0.45 -1.73
CA PRO A 140 -3.61 -1.86 -1.79
C PRO A 140 -4.47 -2.32 -0.60
N PHE A 141 -4.16 -1.83 0.61
CA PHE A 141 -4.93 -2.13 1.82
C PHE A 141 -6.32 -1.49 1.76
N MET A 142 -6.40 -0.25 1.27
CA MET A 142 -7.68 0.42 0.99
C MET A 142 -8.51 -0.29 -0.07
N ALA A 143 -7.90 -0.72 -1.17
CA ALA A 143 -8.56 -1.46 -2.22
C ALA A 143 -9.10 -2.79 -1.69
N TRP A 144 -8.30 -3.52 -0.91
CA TRP A 144 -8.73 -4.76 -0.29
C TRP A 144 -9.94 -4.55 0.64
N HIS A 145 -9.87 -3.57 1.55
CA HIS A 145 -10.99 -3.26 2.43
C HIS A 145 -12.25 -2.78 1.71
N ARG A 146 -12.10 -2.07 0.58
CA ARG A 146 -13.22 -1.67 -0.28
C ARG A 146 -13.87 -2.86 -0.96
N LEU A 147 -13.07 -3.86 -1.37
CA LEU A 147 -13.57 -5.07 -2.01
C LEU A 147 -14.28 -6.01 -1.03
N THR A 148 -13.75 -6.19 0.18
CA THR A 148 -14.32 -7.13 1.16
C THR A 148 -15.58 -6.62 1.83
N THR A 149 -15.63 -5.32 2.11
CA THR A 149 -16.65 -4.74 3.01
C THR A 149 -17.34 -3.52 2.42
N GLY A 150 -16.93 -3.07 1.22
CA GLY A 150 -17.48 -1.90 0.56
C GLY A 150 -16.90 -0.58 1.06
N ASN A 151 -17.63 0.51 0.85
CA ASN A 151 -17.27 1.82 1.40
C ASN A 151 -17.79 1.93 2.83
N HIS A 152 -16.89 1.88 3.81
CA HIS A 152 -17.17 1.90 5.24
C HIS A 152 -16.28 2.93 5.94
N LEU A 153 -16.49 3.10 7.25
CA LEU A 153 -15.83 4.13 8.05
C LEU A 153 -14.29 4.10 7.89
N LEU A 154 -13.70 2.91 7.77
CA LEU A 154 -12.25 2.73 7.65
C LEU A 154 -11.72 3.04 6.24
N THR A 155 -12.55 2.97 5.20
CA THR A 155 -12.13 3.24 3.80
C THR A 155 -12.42 4.66 3.34
N THR A 156 -13.22 5.43 4.10
CA THR A 156 -13.47 6.86 3.83
C THR A 156 -12.44 7.75 4.54
N HIS A 157 -11.92 8.76 3.83
CA HIS A 157 -10.93 9.69 4.37
C HIS A 157 -11.46 11.14 4.37
N GLY A 158 -10.85 11.98 5.21
CA GLY A 158 -11.10 13.42 5.26
C GLY A 158 -12.50 13.80 5.77
N HIS A 159 -13.18 14.71 5.06
CA HIS A 159 -14.44 15.31 5.53
C HIS A 159 -15.55 14.27 5.74
N LYS A 160 -15.64 13.25 4.88
CA LYS A 160 -16.63 12.17 4.99
C LYS A 160 -16.43 11.36 6.28
N HIS A 161 -15.18 11.01 6.60
CA HIS A 161 -14.83 10.31 7.83
C HIS A 161 -15.16 11.16 9.08
N LYS A 162 -14.87 12.47 9.04
CA LYS A 162 -15.21 13.40 10.13
C LYS A 162 -16.72 13.49 10.38
N MET A 163 -17.52 13.57 9.31
CA MET A 163 -18.98 13.60 9.41
C MET A 163 -19.53 12.28 9.95
N GLN A 164 -19.02 11.14 9.48
CA GLN A 164 -19.43 9.84 9.99
C GLN A 164 -19.10 9.68 11.48
N ARG A 165 -17.88 10.04 11.92
CA ARG A 165 -17.52 10.05 13.34
C ARG A 165 -18.40 10.97 14.17
N LYS A 166 -18.75 12.16 13.66
CA LYS A 166 -19.64 13.10 14.36
C LYS A 166 -21.02 12.51 14.62
N ILE A 167 -21.57 11.75 13.66
CA ILE A 167 -22.87 11.08 13.79
C ILE A 167 -22.77 9.87 14.72
N LEU A 168 -21.65 9.16 14.70
CA LEU A 168 -21.45 7.90 15.42
C LEU A 168 -21.04 8.07 16.89
N ASN A 169 -20.17 9.03 17.21
CA ASN A 169 -19.64 9.25 18.57
C ASN A 169 -20.72 9.39 19.67
N PRO A 170 -21.89 10.03 19.45
CA PRO A 170 -22.95 10.13 20.46
C PRO A 170 -23.47 8.76 20.95
N VAL A 171 -23.53 7.77 20.07
CA VAL A 171 -24.00 6.41 20.39
C VAL A 171 -23.03 5.71 21.34
N PHE A 172 -21.73 5.97 21.19
CA PHE A 172 -20.66 5.39 22.01
C PHE A 172 -20.35 6.17 23.30
N THR A 173 -21.26 7.04 23.75
CA THR A 173 -21.08 7.77 25.01
C THR A 173 -21.33 6.85 26.20
N ALA A 174 -20.57 7.01 27.30
CA ALA A 174 -20.72 6.22 28.53
C ALA A 174 -22.16 6.14 29.07
N LYS A 175 -22.97 7.20 28.86
CA LYS A 175 -24.39 7.23 29.22
C LYS A 175 -25.23 6.23 28.41
N HIS A 176 -25.01 6.13 27.10
CA HIS A 176 -25.72 5.18 26.24
C HIS A 176 -25.19 3.75 26.43
N MET A 177 -23.89 3.58 26.63
CA MET A 177 -23.27 2.26 26.84
C MET A 177 -23.78 1.53 28.09
N ARG A 178 -24.14 2.26 29.17
CA ARG A 178 -24.76 1.65 30.37
C ARG A 178 -26.11 1.00 30.08
N ASN A 179 -26.89 1.57 29.17
CA ASN A 179 -28.18 0.98 28.79
C ASN A 179 -27.99 -0.32 27.98
N TYR A 180 -26.86 -0.44 27.26
CA TYR A 180 -26.51 -1.67 26.55
C TYR A 180 -25.95 -2.76 27.48
N SER A 181 -25.23 -2.40 28.56
CA SER A 181 -24.71 -3.41 29.49
C SER A 181 -25.82 -4.21 30.17
N ASP A 182 -26.96 -3.59 30.48
CA ASP A 182 -28.10 -4.27 31.09
C ASP A 182 -28.67 -5.38 30.18
N PHE A 183 -28.65 -5.18 28.86
CA PHE A 183 -29.01 -6.21 27.88
C PHE A 183 -28.04 -7.40 27.89
N TYR A 184 -26.74 -7.15 28.03
CA TYR A 184 -25.73 -8.21 28.08
C TYR A 184 -25.88 -9.10 29.32
N TYR A 185 -26.18 -8.52 30.49
CA TYR A 185 -26.41 -9.31 31.71
C TYR A 185 -27.70 -10.15 31.63
N HIS A 186 -28.69 -9.69 30.87
CA HIS A 186 -29.95 -10.40 30.68
C HIS A 186 -29.88 -11.49 29.61
N CYS A 187 -28.86 -11.49 28.75
CA CYS A 187 -28.66 -12.50 27.70
C CYS A 187 -27.96 -13.77 28.26
N PRO A 188 -28.64 -14.93 28.37
CA PRO A 188 -28.05 -16.12 28.99
C PRO A 188 -26.86 -16.72 28.22
N SER A 189 -26.76 -16.48 26.91
CA SER A 189 -25.69 -17.02 26.05
C SER A 189 -24.35 -16.27 26.18
N ALA A 190 -24.34 -15.08 26.77
CA ALA A 190 -23.11 -14.29 26.97
C ALA A 190 -22.34 -14.68 28.26
N ARG A 191 -22.96 -15.48 29.14
CA ARG A 191 -22.42 -15.79 30.48
C ARG A 191 -21.24 -16.77 30.48
N GLY A 192 -20.98 -17.44 29.36
CA GLY A 192 -19.96 -18.50 29.24
C GLY A 192 -18.52 -18.04 28.95
N TYR A 193 -18.29 -16.78 28.61
CA TYR A 193 -17.01 -16.35 28.03
C TYR A 193 -16.09 -15.53 28.96
N TYR A 194 -16.51 -15.23 30.19
CA TYR A 194 -15.72 -14.40 31.14
C TYR A 194 -15.34 -15.11 32.44
N SER A 195 -15.10 -16.42 32.41
CA SER A 195 -14.35 -17.08 33.49
C SER A 195 -12.85 -16.92 33.26
N PHE A 196 -12.38 -15.67 33.27
CA PHE A 196 -10.95 -15.39 33.34
C PHE A 196 -10.53 -15.54 34.80
N LYS A 197 -10.13 -16.76 35.16
CA LYS A 197 -9.44 -17.06 36.41
C LYS A 197 -8.19 -16.16 36.47
N GLY A 198 -8.22 -15.14 37.32
CA GLY A 198 -7.00 -14.41 37.67
C GLY A 198 -5.98 -15.38 38.28
N PRO A 199 -4.68 -15.17 38.07
CA PRO A 199 -3.65 -16.00 38.70
C PRO A 199 -3.72 -15.86 40.21
N SER A 200 -3.56 -17.00 40.89
CA SER A 200 -3.52 -17.21 42.33
C SER A 200 -2.51 -16.35 43.06
#